data_AF-A0A951R117-F1
#
_entry.id   AF-A0A951R117-F1
#
_cell.length_a   1.000
_cell.length_b   1.000
_cell.length_c   1.000
_cell.angle_alpha   90.00
_cell.angle_beta   90.00
_cell.angle_gamma   90.00
#
_symmetry.space_group_name_H-M   'P 1'
#
loop_
_entity.id
_entity.type
_entity.pdbx_description
1 polymer ?
#
loop_
_entity_poly.entity_id
_entity_poly.type
_entity_poly.pdbx_seq_one_letter_code
_entity_poly.pdbx_strand_id
1 'polypeptide(L)'
;MASQEFILKRRDDLKNFFLNSQDKQISRSDILKFYKNKYPSKSSDSTISRDLKNIGAICNKKNNSYYLKEVKQLNHIKLSIHKYLSKCIIFKPVKLSTTIDILDNDINPSLEYYVITIKCKNSKHDEYVYEKLCTAIKKLINFSSLYEKHKYIDLKFYSNSILFLFNDNCNMKNFYLELNNLKQFKQI
;
A
#
# COMPACT_ATOMS: atom_id res chain seq x y z
N MET A 1 9.16 -30.22 -13.07
CA MET A 1 8.17 -29.12 -13.20
C MET A 1 8.28 -28.26 -11.94
N ALA A 2 8.11 -26.93 -12.04
CA ALA A 2 8.13 -26.09 -10.85
C ALA A 2 6.87 -26.33 -10.00
N SER A 3 6.97 -26.24 -8.68
CA SER A 3 5.81 -26.37 -7.79
C SER A 3 4.80 -25.25 -8.01
N GLN A 4 3.53 -25.51 -7.71
CA GLN A 4 2.45 -24.53 -7.84
C GLN A 4 2.72 -23.29 -6.96
N GLU A 5 3.21 -23.49 -5.74
CA GLU A 5 3.60 -22.41 -4.82
C GLU A 5 4.70 -21.53 -5.41
N PHE A 6 5.70 -22.11 -6.05
CA PHE A 6 6.77 -21.35 -6.71
C PHE A 6 6.23 -20.50 -7.86
N ILE A 7 5.27 -21.03 -8.63
CA ILE A 7 4.64 -20.29 -9.74
C ILE A 7 3.82 -19.11 -9.21
N LEU A 8 3.05 -19.32 -8.13
CA LEU A 8 2.26 -18.26 -7.50
C LEU A 8 3.16 -17.15 -6.97
N LYS A 9 4.16 -17.51 -6.15
CA LYS A 9 5.13 -16.56 -5.60
C LYS A 9 5.82 -15.74 -6.68
N ARG A 10 6.21 -16.38 -7.78
CA ARG A 10 6.87 -15.70 -8.91
C ARG A 10 5.96 -14.69 -9.59
N ARG A 11 4.68 -15.03 -9.76
CA ARG A 11 3.68 -14.11 -10.33
C ARG A 11 3.40 -12.94 -9.40
N ASP A 12 3.30 -13.19 -8.10
CA ASP A 12 3.09 -12.13 -7.10
C ASP A 12 4.29 -11.18 -7.04
N ASP A 13 5.50 -11.71 -7.05
CA ASP A 13 6.73 -10.92 -7.13
C ASP A 13 6.79 -10.08 -8.42
N LEU A 14 6.41 -10.64 -9.57
CA LEU A 14 6.33 -9.90 -10.83
C LEU A 14 5.26 -8.80 -10.74
N LYS A 15 4.08 -9.10 -10.21
CA LYS A 15 3.00 -8.12 -10.01
C LYS A 15 3.48 -6.97 -9.11
N ASN A 16 4.17 -7.28 -8.01
CA ASN A 16 4.75 -6.29 -7.11
C ASN A 16 5.83 -5.43 -7.79
N PHE A 17 6.64 -6.02 -8.67
CA PHE A 17 7.59 -5.27 -9.49
C PHE A 17 6.88 -4.23 -10.36
N PHE A 18 5.73 -4.57 -10.97
CA PHE A 18 4.90 -3.59 -11.67
C PHE A 18 4.27 -2.55 -10.74
N LEU A 19 3.70 -2.93 -9.60
CA LEU A 19 3.06 -2.00 -8.67
C LEU A 19 4.02 -0.95 -8.09
N ASN A 20 5.30 -1.25 -8.04
CA ASN A 20 6.35 -0.33 -7.60
C ASN A 20 6.87 0.62 -8.70
N SER A 21 6.44 0.45 -9.96
CA SER A 21 7.06 1.11 -11.12
C SER A 21 6.66 2.57 -11.40
N GLN A 22 6.03 3.28 -10.46
CA GLN A 22 5.68 4.72 -10.59
C GLN A 22 5.03 5.08 -11.95
N ASP A 23 3.97 4.38 -12.36
CA ASP A 23 3.26 4.56 -13.64
C ASP A 23 4.08 4.33 -14.92
N LYS A 24 5.30 3.82 -14.82
CA LYS A 24 6.13 3.57 -15.99
C LYS A 24 5.69 2.29 -16.69
N GLN A 25 5.61 2.37 -18.02
CA GLN A 25 5.64 1.16 -18.82
C GLN A 25 7.02 0.51 -18.61
N ILE A 26 7.02 -0.77 -18.29
CA ILE A 26 8.26 -1.52 -18.02
C ILE A 26 8.72 -2.17 -19.31
N SER A 27 9.95 -1.90 -19.70
CA SER A 27 10.54 -2.50 -20.90
C SER A 27 10.65 -4.03 -20.75
N ARG A 28 10.58 -4.77 -21.88
CA ARG A 28 10.83 -6.22 -21.85
C ARG A 28 12.21 -6.56 -21.27
N SER A 29 13.21 -5.72 -21.50
CA SER A 29 14.56 -5.88 -20.94
C SER A 29 14.59 -5.78 -19.41
N ASP A 30 13.84 -4.87 -18.80
CA ASP A 30 13.82 -4.75 -17.34
C ASP A 30 13.07 -5.91 -16.69
N ILE A 31 12.04 -6.44 -17.36
CA ILE A 31 11.39 -7.69 -16.94
C ILE A 31 12.40 -8.85 -16.99
N LEU A 32 13.20 -8.97 -18.06
CA LEU A 32 14.24 -10.01 -18.14
C LEU A 32 15.27 -9.89 -17.01
N LYS A 33 15.70 -8.65 -16.69
CA LYS A 33 16.60 -8.40 -15.55
C LYS A 33 15.96 -8.80 -14.22
N PHE A 34 14.69 -8.45 -14.00
CA PHE A 34 13.94 -8.87 -12.82
C PHE A 34 13.96 -10.39 -12.65
N TYR A 35 13.66 -11.14 -13.73
CA TYR A 35 13.69 -12.61 -13.68
C TYR A 35 15.09 -13.15 -13.40
N LYS A 36 16.12 -12.62 -14.08
CA LYS A 36 17.52 -13.03 -13.89
C LYS A 36 17.99 -12.80 -12.45
N ASN A 37 17.56 -11.70 -11.82
CA ASN A 37 17.98 -11.32 -10.47
C ASN A 37 17.24 -12.11 -9.38
N LYS A 38 15.93 -12.35 -9.54
CA LYS A 38 15.11 -13.03 -8.52
C LYS A 38 15.01 -14.55 -8.69
N TYR A 39 15.19 -15.07 -9.90
CA TYR A 39 15.01 -16.49 -10.22
C TYR A 39 16.22 -17.00 -11.00
N PRO A 40 17.16 -17.70 -10.33
CA PRO A 40 18.44 -18.11 -10.93
C PRO A 40 18.28 -19.19 -12.01
N SER A 41 17.15 -19.92 -12.03
CA SER A 41 16.81 -20.81 -13.12
C SER A 41 16.35 -20.02 -14.34
N LYS A 42 16.92 -20.30 -15.52
CA LYS A 42 16.55 -19.66 -16.79
C LYS A 42 15.05 -19.79 -17.01
N SER A 43 14.32 -18.70 -16.74
CA SER A 43 12.92 -18.59 -17.10
C SER A 43 12.84 -18.39 -18.60
N SER A 44 12.27 -19.37 -19.32
CA SER A 44 12.06 -19.25 -20.76
C SER A 44 11.16 -18.07 -21.10
N ASP A 45 11.27 -17.54 -22.31
CA ASP A 45 10.37 -16.48 -22.79
C ASP A 45 8.90 -16.90 -22.76
N SER A 46 8.62 -18.19 -22.95
CA SER A 46 7.28 -18.76 -22.79
C SER A 46 6.78 -18.68 -21.35
N THR A 47 7.65 -18.86 -20.36
CA THR A 47 7.31 -18.72 -18.94
C THR A 47 7.01 -17.28 -18.59
N ILE A 48 7.86 -16.34 -19.02
CA ILE A 48 7.68 -14.92 -18.76
C ILE A 48 6.40 -14.40 -19.42
N SER A 49 6.15 -14.77 -20.67
CA SER A 49 4.93 -14.38 -21.39
C SER A 49 3.67 -14.93 -20.72
N ARG A 50 3.72 -16.18 -20.23
CA ARG A 50 2.62 -16.78 -19.47
C ARG A 50 2.37 -16.03 -18.17
N ASP A 51 3.41 -15.71 -17.41
CA ASP A 51 3.26 -14.99 -16.15
C ASP A 51 2.72 -13.57 -16.37
N LEU A 52 3.24 -12.83 -17.37
CA LEU A 52 2.74 -11.51 -17.76
C LEU A 52 1.24 -11.54 -18.09
N LYS A 53 0.79 -12.56 -18.84
CA LYS A 53 -0.64 -12.75 -19.13
C LYS A 53 -1.44 -13.02 -17.86
N ASN A 54 -0.94 -13.88 -16.96
CA ASN A 54 -1.64 -14.24 -15.73
C ASN A 54 -1.79 -13.06 -14.76
N ILE A 55 -0.80 -12.18 -14.68
CA ILE A 55 -0.90 -10.97 -13.85
C ILE A 55 -1.70 -9.84 -14.52
N GLY A 56 -2.21 -10.05 -15.74
CA GLY A 56 -2.98 -9.05 -16.48
C GLY A 56 -2.14 -7.93 -17.08
N ALA A 57 -0.84 -8.15 -17.33
CA ALA A 57 0.03 -7.17 -17.98
C ALA A 57 -0.36 -6.98 -19.44
N ILE A 58 -0.50 -5.72 -19.84
CA ILE A 58 -0.85 -5.32 -21.20
C ILE A 58 0.43 -4.90 -21.93
N CYS A 59 0.67 -5.49 -23.10
CA CYS A 59 1.80 -5.16 -23.95
C CYS A 59 1.48 -3.95 -24.84
N ASN A 60 2.32 -2.94 -24.79
CA ASN A 60 2.41 -1.88 -25.79
C ASN A 60 3.36 -2.33 -26.90
N LYS A 61 2.80 -2.70 -28.05
CA LYS A 61 3.56 -3.23 -29.19
C LYS A 61 4.50 -2.20 -29.83
N LYS A 62 4.23 -0.89 -29.67
CA LYS A 62 5.02 0.17 -30.33
C LYS A 62 6.46 0.25 -29.81
N ASN A 63 6.68 -0.09 -28.54
CA ASN A 63 7.95 0.05 -27.85
C ASN A 63 8.33 -1.19 -27.01
N ASN A 64 7.61 -2.31 -27.21
CA ASN A 64 7.84 -3.58 -26.51
C ASN A 64 7.92 -3.43 -24.97
N SER A 65 7.00 -2.66 -24.41
CA SER A 65 6.87 -2.45 -22.97
C SER A 65 5.53 -2.91 -22.44
N TYR A 66 5.44 -3.10 -21.14
CA TYR A 66 4.29 -3.67 -20.47
C TYR A 66 3.80 -2.73 -19.37
N TYR A 67 2.50 -2.75 -19.09
CA TYR A 67 1.93 -2.03 -17.95
C TYR A 67 0.76 -2.81 -17.35
N LEU A 68 0.48 -2.54 -16.07
CA LEU A 68 -0.74 -2.98 -15.42
C LEU A 68 -1.71 -1.80 -15.32
N LYS A 69 -2.98 -1.99 -15.69
CA LYS A 69 -4.04 -0.99 -15.46
C LYS A 69 -4.15 -0.61 -13.98
N GLU A 70 -3.94 -1.59 -13.11
CA GLU A 70 -3.95 -1.44 -11.66
C GLU A 70 -2.91 -0.42 -11.15
N VAL A 71 -1.75 -0.26 -11.83
CA VAL A 71 -0.71 0.71 -11.43
C VAL A 71 -1.23 2.14 -11.55
N LYS A 72 -1.93 2.45 -12.64
CA LYS A 72 -2.56 3.78 -12.84
C LYS A 72 -3.62 4.05 -11.78
N GLN A 73 -4.47 3.07 -11.51
CA GLN A 73 -5.48 3.18 -10.46
C GLN A 73 -4.84 3.41 -9.09
N LEU A 74 -3.78 2.65 -8.77
CA LEU A 74 -3.01 2.80 -7.54
C LEU A 74 -2.41 4.20 -7.42
N ASN A 75 -1.79 4.72 -8.48
CA ASN A 75 -1.22 6.06 -8.47
C ASN A 75 -2.26 7.16 -8.33
N HIS A 76 -3.43 7.03 -8.97
CA HIS A 76 -4.56 7.93 -8.72
C HIS A 76 -5.01 7.92 -7.25
N ILE A 77 -5.05 6.75 -6.62
CA ILE A 77 -5.36 6.63 -5.18
C ILE A 77 -4.28 7.30 -4.33
N LYS A 78 -3.00 7.04 -4.61
CA LYS A 78 -1.86 7.66 -3.90
C LYS A 78 -1.89 9.19 -4.02
N LEU A 79 -2.19 9.73 -5.21
CA LEU A 79 -2.36 11.17 -5.43
C LEU A 79 -3.54 11.75 -4.65
N SER A 80 -4.65 11.01 -4.60
CA SER A 80 -5.81 11.41 -3.79
C SER A 80 -5.41 11.49 -2.30
N ILE A 81 -4.75 10.46 -1.78
CA ILE A 81 -4.25 10.44 -0.39
C ILE A 81 -3.29 11.61 -0.14
N HIS A 82 -2.32 11.82 -1.03
CA HIS A 82 -1.38 12.94 -0.97
C HIS A 82 -2.10 14.29 -0.87
N LYS A 83 -3.07 14.53 -1.76
CA LYS A 83 -3.87 15.77 -1.80
C LYS A 83 -4.50 16.06 -0.44
N TYR A 84 -5.04 15.06 0.24
CA TYR A 84 -5.66 15.23 1.55
C TYR A 84 -4.62 15.30 2.69
N LEU A 85 -3.59 14.45 2.69
CA LEU A 85 -2.51 14.48 3.70
C LEU A 85 -1.70 15.78 3.69
N SER A 86 -1.59 16.46 2.55
CA SER A 86 -0.92 17.77 2.44
C SER A 86 -1.58 18.84 3.34
N LYS A 87 -2.89 18.71 3.57
CA LYS A 87 -3.71 19.57 4.43
C LYS A 87 -3.67 19.14 5.90
N CYS A 88 -3.00 18.04 6.22
CA CYS A 88 -2.97 17.46 7.56
C CYS A 88 -1.56 17.46 8.18
N ILE A 89 -1.55 17.33 9.50
CA ILE A 89 -0.42 17.01 10.36
C ILE A 89 -0.56 15.54 10.74
N ILE A 90 0.51 14.77 10.55
CA ILE A 90 0.59 13.38 10.99
C ILE A 90 1.45 13.41 12.26
N PHE A 91 0.86 13.07 13.40
CA PHE A 91 1.58 13.05 14.67
C PHE A 91 2.49 11.83 14.76
N LYS A 92 3.56 11.94 15.54
CA LYS A 92 4.39 10.77 15.86
C LYS A 92 3.52 9.70 16.52
N PRO A 93 3.76 8.42 16.23
CA PRO A 93 2.97 7.36 16.85
C PRO A 93 3.17 7.32 18.36
N VAL A 94 2.12 6.98 19.08
CA VAL A 94 2.12 6.88 20.54
C VAL A 94 1.73 5.46 20.93
N LYS A 95 2.45 4.87 21.89
CA LYS A 95 2.03 3.65 22.57
C LYS A 95 0.99 4.04 23.61
N LEU A 96 -0.19 3.45 23.53
CA LEU A 96 -1.25 3.66 24.50
C LEU A 96 -1.02 2.76 25.72
N SER A 97 -1.34 3.29 26.90
CA SER A 97 -1.31 2.52 28.14
C SER A 97 -2.37 1.42 28.09
N THR A 98 -2.07 0.25 28.66
CA THR A 98 -2.99 -0.89 28.80
C THR A 98 -4.19 -0.59 29.70
N THR A 99 -4.20 0.58 30.35
CA THR A 99 -5.28 1.06 31.23
C THR A 99 -6.34 1.91 30.53
N ILE A 100 -6.25 2.09 29.21
CA ILE A 100 -7.22 2.85 28.42
C ILE A 100 -8.03 1.86 27.61
N ASP A 101 -9.31 1.71 27.93
CA ASP A 101 -10.25 0.91 27.16
C ASP A 101 -10.50 1.58 25.80
N ILE A 102 -9.77 1.13 24.79
CA ILE A 102 -9.84 1.69 23.44
C ILE A 102 -10.85 0.92 22.59
N LEU A 103 -11.14 -0.34 22.88
CA LEU A 103 -12.09 -1.17 22.13
C LEU A 103 -13.16 -1.69 23.09
N ASP A 104 -14.43 -1.65 22.66
CA ASP A 104 -15.52 -2.24 23.44
C ASP A 104 -15.29 -3.77 23.51
N ASN A 105 -15.09 -4.29 24.72
CA ASN A 105 -14.77 -5.69 25.07
C ASN A 105 -13.30 -6.14 24.96
N ASP A 106 -12.34 -5.26 25.23
CA ASP A 106 -10.95 -5.68 25.32
C ASP A 106 -10.58 -6.25 26.69
N ILE A 107 -10.54 -7.58 26.79
CA ILE A 107 -10.35 -8.32 28.06
C ILE A 107 -8.88 -8.73 28.27
N ASN A 108 -7.98 -8.40 27.34
CA ASN A 108 -6.60 -8.87 27.39
C ASN A 108 -5.64 -7.75 27.83
N PRO A 109 -5.24 -7.73 29.12
CA PRO A 109 -4.37 -6.68 29.67
C PRO A 109 -2.93 -6.71 29.13
N SER A 110 -2.55 -7.74 28.36
CA SER A 110 -1.23 -7.86 27.74
C SER A 110 -1.15 -7.25 26.33
N LEU A 111 -2.27 -6.81 25.75
CA LEU A 111 -2.27 -6.21 24.42
C LEU A 111 -1.71 -4.78 24.48
N GLU A 112 -0.68 -4.53 23.67
CA GLU A 112 -0.12 -3.20 23.50
C GLU A 112 -0.76 -2.51 22.30
N TYR A 113 -1.42 -1.38 22.55
CA TYR A 113 -2.00 -0.57 21.48
C TYR A 113 -1.07 0.56 21.07
N TYR A 114 -1.05 0.82 19.77
CA TYR A 114 -0.33 1.93 19.18
C TYR A 114 -1.29 2.77 18.35
N VAL A 115 -1.13 4.08 18.39
CA VAL A 115 -1.99 5.01 17.67
C VAL A 115 -1.18 5.94 16.78
N ILE A 116 -1.69 6.16 15.57
CA ILE A 116 -1.27 7.24 14.68
C ILE A 116 -2.43 8.22 14.55
N THR A 117 -2.19 9.46 14.94
CA THR A 117 -3.18 10.54 14.87
C THR A 117 -2.91 11.43 13.67
N ILE A 118 -3.97 11.74 12.92
CA ILE A 118 -3.95 12.72 11.82
C ILE A 118 -4.92 13.84 12.15
N LYS A 119 -4.47 15.10 12.06
CA LYS A 119 -5.32 16.29 12.19
C LYS A 119 -5.15 17.22 11.01
N CYS A 120 -6.23 17.83 10.55
CA CYS A 120 -6.20 18.91 9.57
C CYS A 120 -5.50 20.15 10.15
N LYS A 121 -4.82 20.90 9.29
CA LYS A 121 -4.17 22.16 9.64
C LYS A 121 -5.20 23.28 9.85
N ASN A 122 -6.30 23.26 9.08
CA ASN A 122 -7.31 24.32 9.04
C ASN A 122 -8.72 23.73 9.19
N SER A 123 -9.45 24.19 10.22
CA SER A 123 -10.69 23.57 10.72
C SER A 123 -11.94 23.67 9.83
N LYS A 124 -11.93 24.52 8.79
CA LYS A 124 -13.17 24.87 8.05
C LYS A 124 -13.74 23.73 7.21
N HIS A 125 -12.96 22.69 6.90
CA HIS A 125 -13.39 21.57 6.05
C HIS A 125 -12.87 20.21 6.53
N ASP A 126 -12.67 20.06 7.85
CA ASP A 126 -11.99 18.90 8.43
C ASP A 126 -12.72 17.59 8.12
N GLU A 127 -14.03 17.58 8.30
CA GLU A 127 -14.87 16.39 8.08
C GLU A 127 -14.79 15.88 6.65
N TYR A 128 -14.92 16.76 5.65
CA TYR A 128 -14.77 16.40 4.24
C TYR A 128 -13.36 15.86 3.92
N VAL A 129 -12.32 16.51 4.46
CA VAL A 129 -10.93 16.05 4.24
C VAL A 129 -10.73 14.65 4.84
N TYR A 130 -11.25 14.41 6.05
CA TYR A 130 -11.15 13.12 6.72
C TYR A 130 -11.92 12.02 5.99
N GLU A 131 -13.17 12.27 5.59
CA GLU A 131 -14.00 11.32 4.85
C GLU A 131 -13.30 10.87 3.55
N LYS A 132 -12.76 11.82 2.78
CA LYS A 132 -12.08 11.52 1.52
C LYS A 132 -10.73 10.83 1.73
N LEU A 133 -9.97 11.23 2.74
CA LEU A 133 -8.72 10.57 3.11
C LEU A 133 -8.97 9.09 3.47
N CYS A 134 -9.94 8.83 4.33
CA CYS A 134 -10.28 7.47 4.76
C CYS A 134 -10.82 6.63 3.61
N THR A 135 -11.67 7.19 2.76
CA THR A 135 -12.15 6.50 1.56
C THR A 135 -10.99 6.12 0.63
N ALA A 136 -10.01 7.01 0.45
CA ALA A 136 -8.84 6.74 -0.38
C ALA A 136 -7.90 5.69 0.25
N ILE A 137 -7.67 5.74 1.57
CA ILE A 137 -6.89 4.75 2.31
C ILE A 137 -7.55 3.37 2.25
N LYS A 138 -8.88 3.27 2.46
CA LYS A 138 -9.63 2.01 2.30
C LYS A 138 -9.45 1.42 0.90
N LYS A 139 -9.52 2.26 -0.15
CA LYS A 139 -9.25 1.82 -1.53
C LYS A 139 -7.81 1.36 -1.75
N LEU A 140 -6.83 2.00 -1.09
CA LEU A 140 -5.42 1.61 -1.17
C LEU A 140 -5.20 0.20 -0.62
N ILE A 141 -5.85 -0.12 0.50
CA ILE A 141 -5.72 -1.41 1.21
C ILE A 141 -6.36 -2.56 0.45
N ASN A 142 -7.32 -2.29 -0.44
CA ASN A 142 -7.91 -3.30 -1.32
C ASN A 142 -6.91 -3.87 -2.36
N PHE A 143 -5.72 -3.27 -2.52
CA PHE A 143 -4.65 -3.86 -3.31
C PHE A 143 -3.93 -4.92 -2.45
N SER A 144 -4.05 -6.19 -2.84
CA SER A 144 -3.61 -7.35 -2.06
C SER A 144 -2.17 -7.29 -1.55
N SER A 145 -1.26 -6.65 -2.29
CA SER A 145 0.14 -6.46 -1.89
C SER A 145 0.38 -5.44 -0.77
N LEU A 146 -0.61 -4.58 -0.50
CA LEU A 146 -0.60 -3.58 0.56
C LEU A 146 -1.43 -4.02 1.77
N TYR A 147 -2.41 -4.91 1.56
CA TYR A 147 -3.25 -5.47 2.64
C TYR A 147 -2.42 -6.14 3.73
N GLU A 148 -1.45 -6.99 3.36
CA GLU A 148 -0.61 -7.69 4.34
C GLU A 148 0.34 -6.76 5.11
N LYS A 149 0.67 -5.58 4.55
CA LYS A 149 1.59 -4.61 5.16
C LYS A 149 0.95 -3.64 6.14
N HIS A 150 -0.39 -3.55 6.15
CA HIS A 150 -1.12 -2.46 6.81
C HIS A 150 -2.31 -2.95 7.64
N LYS A 151 -2.10 -4.00 8.45
CA LYS A 151 -3.10 -4.43 9.44
C LYS A 151 -3.18 -3.42 10.59
N TYR A 152 -4.00 -2.39 10.43
CA TYR A 152 -4.57 -1.69 11.58
C TYR A 152 -5.82 -2.43 12.05
N ILE A 153 -6.08 -2.40 13.35
CA ILE A 153 -7.23 -3.04 13.97
C ILE A 153 -8.49 -2.25 13.66
N ASP A 154 -8.40 -0.93 13.79
CA ASP A 154 -9.55 -0.05 13.73
C ASP A 154 -9.17 1.38 13.31
N LEU A 155 -10.17 2.09 12.80
CA LEU A 155 -10.10 3.47 12.35
C LEU A 155 -11.18 4.26 13.09
N LYS A 156 -10.76 5.10 14.04
CA LYS A 156 -11.70 5.96 14.79
C LYS A 156 -11.73 7.37 14.25
N PHE A 157 -12.94 7.91 14.16
CA PHE A 157 -13.20 9.29 13.79
C PHE A 157 -13.60 10.09 15.01
N TYR A 158 -12.93 11.22 15.18
CA TYR A 158 -13.36 12.27 16.10
C TYR A 158 -13.56 13.55 15.29
N SER A 159 -14.33 14.48 15.85
CA SER A 159 -14.68 15.75 15.20
C SER A 159 -13.48 16.54 14.65
N ASN A 160 -12.28 16.32 15.19
CA ASN A 160 -11.06 17.02 14.80
C ASN A 160 -9.88 16.10 14.46
N SER A 161 -10.07 14.79 14.35
CA SER A 161 -8.95 13.86 14.08
C SER A 161 -9.38 12.50 13.57
N ILE A 162 -8.44 11.85 12.88
CA ILE A 162 -8.50 10.43 12.55
C ILE A 162 -7.44 9.71 13.40
N LEU A 163 -7.82 8.59 14.00
CA LEU A 163 -6.92 7.70 14.73
C LEU A 163 -6.88 6.35 14.04
N PHE A 164 -5.67 5.89 13.72
CA PHE A 164 -5.40 4.52 13.29
C PHE A 164 -4.86 3.73 14.46
N LEU A 165 -5.53 2.63 14.81
CA LEU A 165 -5.20 1.79 15.95
C LEU A 165 -4.52 0.50 15.51
N PHE A 166 -3.45 0.12 16.20
CA PHE A 166 -2.65 -1.07 15.91
C PHE A 166 -2.39 -1.84 17.21
N ASN A 167 -2.31 -3.17 17.11
CA ASN A 167 -1.86 -4.06 18.20
C ASN A 167 -0.44 -4.58 17.95
N ASP A 168 0.21 -4.09 16.90
CA ASP A 168 1.54 -4.49 16.50
C ASP A 168 2.39 -3.27 16.15
N ASN A 169 3.53 -3.16 16.82
CA ASN A 169 4.48 -2.05 16.66
C ASN A 169 5.05 -1.98 15.24
N CYS A 170 5.30 -3.15 14.62
CA CYS A 170 5.88 -3.22 13.28
C CYS A 170 4.89 -2.69 12.23
N ASN A 171 3.64 -3.13 12.28
CA ASN A 171 2.56 -2.67 11.40
C ASN A 171 2.31 -1.18 11.56
N MET A 172 2.29 -0.68 12.81
CA MET A 172 2.19 0.75 13.08
C MET A 172 3.34 1.52 12.42
N LYS A 173 4.60 1.11 12.66
CA LYS A 173 5.78 1.80 12.11
C LYS A 173 5.76 1.81 10.59
N ASN A 174 5.45 0.66 9.98
CA ASN A 174 5.35 0.53 8.53
C ASN A 174 4.26 1.44 7.95
N PHE A 175 3.09 1.50 8.59
CA PHE A 175 2.01 2.39 8.17
C PHE A 175 2.38 3.87 8.36
N TYR A 176 3.05 4.23 9.46
CA TYR A 176 3.54 5.59 9.68
C TYR A 176 4.52 6.04 8.59
N LEU A 177 5.47 5.19 8.21
CA LEU A 177 6.40 5.46 7.12
C LEU A 177 5.66 5.61 5.79
N GLU A 178 4.70 4.73 5.51
CA GLU A 178 3.90 4.81 4.29
C GLU A 178 3.06 6.09 4.23
N LEU A 179 2.41 6.50 5.32
CA LEU A 179 1.69 7.77 5.38
C LEU A 179 2.61 8.96 5.10
N ASN A 180 3.84 8.95 5.60
CA ASN A 180 4.81 9.99 5.31
C ASN A 180 5.26 9.97 3.84
N ASN A 181 5.49 8.79 3.26
CA ASN A 181 5.80 8.62 1.83
C ASN A 181 4.65 9.15 0.96
N LEU A 182 3.40 8.80 1.30
CA LEU A 182 2.20 9.26 0.60
C LEU A 182 2.02 10.77 0.74
N LYS A 183 2.34 11.34 1.91
CA LYS A 183 2.32 12.80 2.13
C LYS A 183 3.36 13.52 1.27
N GLN A 184 4.49 12.88 0.97
CA GLN A 184 5.54 13.42 0.10
C GLN A 184 5.40 12.99 -1.37
N PHE A 185 4.35 12.24 -1.72
CA PHE A 185 4.18 11.68 -3.05
C PHE A 185 4.08 12.79 -4.10
N LYS A 186 5.01 12.79 -5.06
CA LYS A 186 5.02 13.71 -6.21
C LYS A 186 4.66 12.93 -7.47
N GLN A 187 3.79 13.52 -8.29
CA GLN A 187 3.62 13.06 -9.67
C GLN A 187 4.87 13.49 -10.44
N ILE A 188 5.62 12.53 -11.00
CA ILE A 188 6.73 12.78 -11.94
C ILE A 188 6.17 12.65 -13.35
#